data_AF-A0AA91JR67-F1
#
_entry.id   AF-A0AA91JR67-F1
#
_cell.length_a   1.000
_cell.length_b   1.000
_cell.length_c   1.000
_cell.angle_alpha   90.00
_cell.angle_beta   90.00
_cell.angle_gamma   90.00
#
_symmetry.space_group_name_H-M   'P 1'
#
loop_
_entity.id
_entity.type
_entity.pdbx_description
1 polymer ?
#
loop_
_entity_poly.entity_id
_entity_poly.type
_entity_poly.pdbx_seq_one_letter_code
_entity_poly.pdbx_strand_id
1 'polypeptide(L)' 'MTTKKRLRDVPVLHDEVKERHQIVVTPTAWENMKREASRRKISISELIEEFGRGINSLTASPINGI' A
#
# COMPACT_ATOMS: atom_id res chain seq x y z
N MET A 1 -15.66 11.86 24.24
CA MET A 1 -14.51 12.23 23.37
C MET A 1 -13.28 11.50 23.90
N THR A 2 -12.96 10.33 23.34
CA THR A 2 -11.85 9.49 23.81
C THR A 2 -10.67 9.63 22.87
N THR A 3 -9.70 10.43 23.30
CA THR A 3 -8.45 10.73 22.59
C THR A 3 -7.62 9.44 22.48
N LYS A 4 -7.57 8.81 21.29
CA LYS A 4 -6.65 7.69 21.01
C LYS A 4 -5.21 8.20 21.11
N LYS A 5 -4.56 7.95 22.27
CA LYS A 5 -3.12 8.12 22.47
C LYS A 5 -2.38 7.27 21.44
N ARG A 6 -1.61 7.91 20.56
CA ARG A 6 -0.68 7.24 19.64
C ARG A 6 0.54 6.76 20.44
N LEU A 7 0.70 5.46 20.58
CA LEU A 7 1.96 4.84 21.00
C LEU A 7 2.92 4.86 19.80
N ARG A 8 4.15 5.35 19.99
CA ARG A 8 5.23 5.13 19.01
C ARG A 8 5.49 3.62 18.96
N ASP A 9 5.68 3.07 17.76
CA ASP A 9 5.89 1.64 17.43
C ASP A 9 4.68 0.69 17.39
N VAL A 10 3.44 1.18 17.44
CA VAL A 10 2.27 0.31 17.19
C VAL A 10 1.69 0.59 15.79
N PRO A 11 1.64 -0.40 14.88
CA PRO A 11 0.98 -0.26 13.58
C PRO A 11 -0.48 0.19 13.76
N VAL A 12 -0.85 1.27 13.09
CA VAL A 12 -2.14 1.96 13.33
C VAL A 12 -3.30 1.38 12.52
N LEU A 13 -3.08 0.48 11.55
CA LEU A 13 -4.12 0.18 10.54
C LEU A 13 -4.47 -1.30 10.31
N HIS A 14 -3.59 -2.28 10.56
CA HIS A 14 -3.90 -3.70 10.34
C HIS A 14 -3.24 -4.59 11.40
N ASP A 15 -3.95 -5.66 11.83
CA ASP A 15 -3.51 -6.61 12.86
C ASP A 15 -2.39 -7.57 12.39
N GLU A 16 -1.85 -7.38 11.18
CA GLU A 16 -0.77 -8.16 10.60
C GLU A 16 0.57 -7.44 10.76
N VAL A 17 1.58 -8.16 11.27
CA VAL A 17 2.96 -7.66 11.33
C VAL A 17 3.56 -7.73 9.94
N LYS A 18 4.05 -6.59 9.43
CA LYS A 18 4.72 -6.54 8.11
C LYS A 18 5.97 -7.42 8.12
N GLU A 19 6.09 -8.32 7.16
CA GLU A 19 7.30 -9.09 6.91
C GLU A 19 8.24 -8.36 5.95
N ARG A 20 9.55 -8.64 6.04
CA ARG A 20 10.54 -8.02 5.16
C ARG A 20 10.60 -8.78 3.83
N HIS A 21 10.19 -8.12 2.75
CA HIS A 21 10.35 -8.62 1.38
C HIS A 21 11.28 -7.73 0.57
N GLN A 22 12.06 -8.33 -0.33
CA GLN A 22 12.89 -7.62 -1.30
C GLN A 22 12.23 -7.73 -2.68
N ILE A 23 12.11 -6.60 -3.37
CA ILE A 23 11.63 -6.54 -4.76
C ILE A 23 12.73 -5.99 -5.66
N VAL A 24 12.76 -6.46 -6.91
CA VAL A 24 13.63 -5.93 -7.96
C VAL A 24 12.74 -5.32 -9.03
N VAL A 25 12.96 -4.04 -9.32
CA VAL A 25 12.17 -3.28 -10.30
C VAL A 25 13.10 -2.42 -11.15
N THR A 26 12.65 -2.02 -12.34
CA THR A 26 13.41 -1.10 -13.19
C THR A 26 13.47 0.31 -12.56
N PRO A 27 14.47 1.14 -12.91
CA PRO A 27 14.56 2.52 -12.42
C PRO A 27 13.28 3.32 -12.71
N THR A 28 12.70 3.17 -13.90
CA THR A 28 11.45 3.84 -14.29
C THR A 28 10.30 3.48 -13.35
N ALA A 29 10.13 2.20 -13.04
CA ALA A 29 9.08 1.76 -12.11
C ALA A 29 9.30 2.31 -10.70
N TRP A 30 10.55 2.32 -10.23
CA TRP A 30 10.90 2.89 -8.93
C TRP A 30 10.60 4.38 -8.82
N GLU A 31 10.95 5.17 -9.84
CA GLU A 31 10.65 6.62 -9.87
C GLU A 31 9.13 6.89 -9.88
N ASN A 32 8.37 6.10 -10.63
CA ASN A 32 6.92 6.24 -10.68
C ASN A 32 6.29 5.91 -9.31
N MET A 33 6.73 4.84 -8.65
CA MET A 33 6.27 4.51 -7.30
C MET A 33 6.59 5.62 -6.29
N LYS A 34 7.81 6.20 -6.34
CA LYS A 34 8.18 7.35 -5.49
C LYS A 34 7.27 8.56 -5.71
N ARG A 35 7.02 8.92 -6.98
CA ARG A 35 6.15 10.05 -7.33
C ARG A 35 4.72 9.82 -6.84
N GLU A 36 4.17 8.63 -7.04
CA GLU A 36 2.81 8.32 -6.64
C GLU A 36 2.64 8.27 -5.12
N ALA A 37 3.57 7.64 -4.41
CA ALA A 37 3.59 7.62 -2.95
C ALA A 37 3.67 9.05 -2.37
N SER A 38 4.54 9.89 -2.93
CA SER A 38 4.65 11.31 -2.55
C SER A 38 3.34 12.08 -2.81
N ARG A 39 2.73 11.90 -3.98
CA ARG A 39 1.45 12.54 -4.35
C ARG A 39 0.33 12.19 -3.37
N ARG A 40 0.25 10.92 -2.95
CA ARG A 40 -0.73 10.42 -1.97
C ARG A 40 -0.34 10.68 -0.52
N LYS A 41 0.88 11.16 -0.25
CA LYS A 41 1.46 11.32 1.09
C LYS A 41 1.50 10.01 1.89
N ILE A 42 1.78 8.90 1.21
CA ILE A 42 1.96 7.56 1.81
C ILE A 42 3.37 7.04 1.56
N SER A 43 3.75 5.95 2.23
CA SER A 43 5.02 5.27 1.94
C SER A 43 4.90 4.37 0.71
N ILE A 44 6.04 4.03 0.08
CA ILE A 44 6.05 3.07 -1.04
C ILE A 44 5.56 1.69 -0.58
N SER A 45 5.90 1.27 0.64
CA SER A 45 5.39 0.02 1.21
C SER A 45 3.87 0.04 1.36
N GLU A 46 3.29 1.19 1.71
CA GLU A 46 1.83 1.34 1.79
C GLU A 46 1.17 1.31 0.40
N LEU A 47 1.80 1.95 -0.59
CA LEU A 47 1.36 1.87 -1.99
C LEU A 47 1.32 0.42 -2.50
N ILE A 48 2.34 -0.38 -2.15
CA ILE A 48 2.42 -1.80 -2.53
C ILE A 48 1.36 -2.63 -1.79
N GLU A 49 1.12 -2.35 -0.51
CA GLU A 49 0.05 -3.01 0.28
C GLU A 49 -1.35 -2.70 -0.28
N GLU A 50 -1.65 -1.43 -0.58
CA GLU A 50 -2.91 -1.02 -1.22
C GLU A 50 -3.13 -1.77 -2.54
N PHE A 51 -2.09 -1.80 -3.38
CA PHE A 51 -2.13 -2.53 -4.65
C PHE A 51 -2.35 -4.04 -4.44
N GLY A 52 -1.56 -4.67 -3.57
CA GLY A 52 -1.61 -6.10 -3.30
C GLY A 52 -2.98 -6.54 -2.76
N ARG A 53 -3.56 -5.77 -1.83
CA ARG A 53 -4.90 -6.03 -1.28
C ARG A 53 -6.00 -5.77 -2.30
N GLY A 54 -5.77 -4.86 -3.25
CA GLY A 54 -6.70 -4.55 -4.35
C GLY A 54 -6.84 -5.65 -5.40
N ILE A 55 -5.84 -6.54 -5.58
CA ILE A 55 -5.85 -7.57 -6.63
C ILE A 55 -7.04 -8.53 -6.51
N ASN A 56 -7.44 -8.87 -5.29
CA ASN A 56 -8.55 -9.81 -5.03
C ASN A 56 -9.84 -9.11 -4.59
N SER A 57 -9.89 -7.78 -4.59
CA SER A 57 -11.13 -7.05 -4.30
C SER A 57 -12.10 -7.28 -5.45
N LEU A 58 -13.23 -7.92 -5.17
CA LEU A 58 -14.35 -8.22 -6.10
C LEU A 58 -14.99 -6.95 -6.73
N THR A 59 -14.42 -5.77 -6.51
CA THR A 59 -14.77 -4.50 -7.16
C THR A 59 -14.10 -4.33 -8.52
N ALA A 60 -13.18 -5.21 -8.92
CA ALA A 60 -12.82 -5.35 -10.33
C ALA A 60 -14.03 -5.94 -11.05
N SER A 61 -14.88 -5.08 -11.61
CA SER A 61 -15.91 -5.52 -12.56
C SER A 61 -15.25 -6.47 -13.56
N PRO A 62 -15.86 -7.62 -13.88
CA PRO A 62 -15.37 -8.44 -14.97
C PRO A 62 -15.26 -7.54 -16.19
N ILE A 63 -14.07 -7.50 -16.80
CA ILE A 63 -13.90 -7.01 -18.16
C ILE A 63 -14.70 -7.96 -19.07
N ASN A 64 -16.02 -7.78 -19.08
CA ASN A 64 -16.89 -8.30 -20.10
C ASN A 64 -16.75 -7.37 -21.30
N GLY A 65 -16.05 -7.83 -22.33
CA GLY A 65 -16.04 -7.16 -23.62
C GLY A 65 -14.75 -7.32 -24.42
N ILE A 66 -14.38 -8.56 -24.76
CA ILE A 66 -13.84 -8.87 -26.09
C ILE A 66 -14.59 -10.09 -26.60
#